data_AF-J2XAF7-F1
#
_entry.id   AF-J2XAF7-F1
#
_cell.length_a   1.000
_cell.length_b   1.000
_cell.length_c   1.000
_cell.angle_alpha   90.00
_cell.angle_beta   90.00
_cell.angle_gamma   90.00
#
_symmetry.space_group_name_H-M   'P 1'
#
loop_
_entity.id
_entity.type
_entity.pdbx_description
1 polymer ?
#
loop_
_entity_poly.entity_id
_entity_poly.type
_entity_poly.pdbx_seq_one_letter_code
_entity_poly.pdbx_strand_id
1 'polypeptide(L)'
;MILKGRLEDYTEEEFLTFLGEFFHQTSGLKGIALEVYREKLLDHFEVVTEHPGRSDVIFYPKEGQEDSPEGILKEVKEWRAANNKPGFKSE
;
A
#
# COMPACT_ATOMS: atom_id res chain seq x y z
N MET A 1 10.18 -8.53 3.28
CA MET A 1 9.94 -7.14 3.77
C MET A 1 9.51 -7.15 5.24
N ILE A 2 9.60 -6.01 5.92
CA ILE A 2 9.10 -5.84 7.30
C ILE A 2 7.86 -4.94 7.25
N LEU A 3 6.76 -5.40 7.86
CA LEU A 3 5.54 -4.61 8.00
C LEU A 3 5.65 -3.70 9.22
N LYS A 4 5.49 -2.38 9.04
CA LYS A 4 5.58 -1.37 10.10
C LYS A 4 4.19 -0.89 10.48
N GLY A 5 3.93 -0.73 11.78
CA GLY A 5 2.58 -0.49 12.28
C GLY A 5 1.98 0.88 11.95
N ARG A 6 2.76 1.82 11.40
CA ARG A 6 2.31 3.17 11.05
C ARG A 6 2.94 3.62 9.74
N LEU A 7 2.24 4.45 8.98
CA LEU A 7 2.76 4.96 7.71
C LEU A 7 3.99 5.85 7.90
N GLU A 8 4.04 6.60 9.00
CA GLU A 8 5.13 7.52 9.33
C GLU A 8 6.46 6.81 9.60
N ASP A 9 6.43 5.49 9.80
CA ASP A 9 7.62 4.69 9.99
C ASP A 9 8.23 4.22 8.65
N TYR A 10 7.49 4.33 7.54
CA TYR A 10 7.93 3.98 6.18
C TYR A 10 8.56 5.16 5.44
N THR A 11 9.67 4.92 4.74
CA THR A 11 10.04 5.77 3.59
C THR A 11 9.17 5.43 2.38
N GLU A 12 9.17 6.29 1.36
CA GLU A 12 8.45 6.02 0.11
C GLU A 12 8.98 4.75 -0.58
N GLU A 13 10.29 4.53 -0.60
CA GLU A 13 10.92 3.34 -1.19
C GLU A 13 10.49 2.03 -0.49
N GLU A 14 10.45 2.03 0.85
CA GLU A 14 10.01 0.87 1.61
C GLU A 14 8.52 0.57 1.36
N PHE A 15 7.69 1.61 1.22
CA PHE A 15 6.28 1.44 0.93
C PHE A 15 6.04 0.99 -0.52
N LEU A 16 6.83 1.47 -1.49
CA LEU A 16 6.81 0.95 -2.87
C LEU A 16 7.19 -0.51 -2.92
N THR A 17 8.20 -0.92 -2.16
CA THR A 17 8.57 -2.34 -2.04
C THR A 17 7.40 -3.18 -1.51
N PHE A 18 6.67 -2.65 -0.52
CA PHE A 18 5.46 -3.28 0.00
C PHE A 18 4.34 -3.35 -1.06
N LEU A 19 4.07 -2.26 -1.79
CA LEU A 19 3.06 -2.23 -2.85
C LEU A 19 3.39 -3.17 -4.01
N GLY A 20 4.67 -3.33 -4.34
CA GLY A 20 5.15 -4.23 -5.39
C GLY A 20 4.78 -5.71 -5.16
N GLU A 21 4.52 -6.14 -3.92
CA GLU A 21 4.08 -7.51 -3.61
C GLU A 21 2.73 -7.86 -4.25
N PHE A 22 1.87 -6.86 -4.49
CA PHE A 22 0.59 -7.06 -5.17
C PHE A 22 0.75 -7.27 -6.69
N PHE A 23 1.85 -6.79 -7.28
CA PHE A 23 2.08 -6.79 -8.73
C PHE A 23 3.06 -7.89 -9.19
N HIS A 24 4.09 -8.18 -8.40
CA HIS A 24 5.22 -9.01 -8.85
C HIS A 24 5.26 -10.42 -8.24
N GLN A 25 4.35 -10.76 -7.31
CA GLN A 25 4.26 -12.08 -6.67
C GLN A 25 5.62 -12.64 -6.21
N THR A 26 6.37 -11.82 -5.49
CA THR A 26 7.76 -12.05 -5.06
C THR A 26 7.90 -13.04 -3.91
N SER A 27 6.82 -13.40 -3.22
CA SER A 27 6.84 -14.29 -2.05
C SER A 27 7.07 -15.78 -2.36
N GLY A 28 6.88 -16.20 -3.62
CA GLY A 28 6.95 -17.61 -4.03
C GLY A 28 5.81 -18.50 -3.50
N LEU A 29 4.86 -17.92 -2.75
CA LEU A 29 3.71 -18.63 -2.19
C LEU A 29 2.66 -18.95 -3.26
N LYS A 30 1.91 -20.03 -3.04
CA LYS A 30 0.87 -20.53 -3.95
C LYS A 30 -0.33 -21.06 -3.17
N GLY A 31 -1.49 -21.14 -3.84
CA GLY A 31 -2.75 -21.64 -3.26
C GLY A 31 -3.14 -20.88 -2.00
N ILE A 32 -3.66 -21.60 -1.00
CA ILE A 32 -4.14 -21.02 0.27
C ILE A 32 -3.07 -20.18 0.97
N ALA A 33 -1.80 -20.57 0.90
CA ALA A 33 -0.72 -19.81 1.53
C ALA A 33 -0.53 -18.42 0.88
N LEU A 34 -0.75 -18.31 -0.44
CA LEU A 34 -0.73 -17.02 -1.14
C LEU A 34 -1.97 -16.18 -0.79
N GLU A 35 -3.13 -16.81 -0.67
CA GLU A 35 -4.38 -16.12 -0.32
C GLU A 35 -4.28 -15.49 1.08
N VAL A 36 -3.88 -16.27 2.08
CA VAL A 36 -3.65 -15.78 3.46
C VAL A 36 -2.57 -14.69 3.50
N TYR A 37 -1.52 -14.83 2.69
CA TYR A 37 -0.49 -13.80 2.59
C TYR A 37 -1.05 -12.50 2.02
N ARG A 38 -1.81 -12.55 0.93
CA ARG A 38 -2.42 -11.38 0.29
C ARG A 38 -3.44 -10.70 1.20
N GLU A 39 -4.28 -11.47 1.88
CA GLU A 39 -5.23 -10.94 2.87
C GLU A 39 -4.50 -10.14 3.96
N LYS A 40 -3.42 -10.70 4.51
CA LYS A 40 -2.58 -9.99 5.47
C LYS A 40 -1.99 -8.69 4.93
N LEU A 41 -1.60 -8.63 3.66
CA LEU A 41 -1.07 -7.40 3.06
C LEU A 41 -2.17 -6.36 2.86
N LEU A 42 -3.38 -6.78 2.48
CA LEU A 42 -4.53 -5.89 2.33
C LEU A 42 -4.95 -5.29 3.67
N ASP A 43 -5.12 -6.13 4.69
CA ASP A 43 -5.41 -5.69 6.07
C ASP A 43 -4.37 -4.66 6.55
N HIS A 44 -3.09 -4.94 6.28
CA HIS A 44 -2.00 -4.04 6.63
C HIS A 44 -2.10 -2.71 5.89
N PHE A 45 -2.34 -2.72 4.58
CA PHE A 45 -2.51 -1.50 3.79
C PHE A 45 -3.65 -0.63 4.32
N GLU A 46 -4.81 -1.23 4.61
CA GLU A 46 -5.97 -0.51 5.16
C GLU A 46 -5.64 0.16 6.49
N VAL A 47 -4.99 -0.58 7.39
CA VAL A 47 -4.63 -0.09 8.73
C VAL A 47 -3.64 1.07 8.65
N VAL A 48 -2.57 0.95 7.88
CA VAL A 48 -1.50 1.96 7.89
C VAL A 48 -1.84 3.18 7.04
N THR A 49 -2.56 3.02 5.92
CA THR A 49 -2.94 4.16 5.08
C THR A 49 -4.11 4.94 5.66
N GLU A 50 -5.00 4.26 6.40
CA GLU A 50 -6.26 4.78 6.91
C GLU A 50 -7.20 5.29 5.80
N HIS A 51 -6.91 4.94 4.55
CA HIS A 51 -7.63 5.45 3.40
C HIS A 51 -9.04 4.85 3.34
N PRO A 52 -10.11 5.65 3.20
CA PRO A 52 -11.49 5.16 3.23
C PRO A 52 -11.82 4.20 2.08
N GLY A 53 -11.10 4.33 0.97
CA GLY A 53 -11.17 3.41 -0.17
C GLY A 53 -10.54 2.04 0.08
N ARG A 54 -9.82 1.83 1.18
CA ARG A 54 -9.30 0.50 1.57
C ARG A 54 -8.55 -0.20 0.42
N SER A 55 -8.72 -1.51 0.25
CA SER A 55 -8.19 -2.28 -0.89
C SER A 55 -8.58 -1.73 -2.26
N ASP A 56 -9.66 -0.96 -2.39
CA ASP A 56 -10.09 -0.43 -3.70
C ASP A 56 -9.06 0.55 -4.27
N VAL A 57 -8.24 1.18 -3.43
CA VAL A 57 -7.13 2.03 -3.90
C VAL A 57 -6.13 1.22 -4.75
N ILE A 58 -5.99 -0.08 -4.46
CA ILE A 58 -5.08 -0.99 -5.17
C ILE A 58 -5.75 -1.58 -6.40
N PHE A 59 -7.00 -2.05 -6.29
CA PHE A 59 -7.65 -2.85 -7.35
C PHE A 59 -8.54 -2.06 -8.30
N TYR A 60 -8.96 -0.85 -7.90
CA TYR A 60 -9.89 -0.02 -8.65
C TYR A 60 -9.36 1.42 -8.71
N PRO A 61 -8.23 1.65 -9.40
CA PRO A 61 -7.66 3.00 -9.54
C PRO A 61 -8.69 3.96 -10.14
N LYS A 62 -8.72 5.20 -9.63
CA LYS A 62 -9.61 6.24 -10.15
C LYS A 62 -9.26 6.56 -11.61
N GLU A 63 -10.20 7.18 -12.32
CA GLU A 63 -9.93 7.66 -13.67
C GLU A 63 -8.72 8.60 -13.69
N GLY A 64 -7.70 8.25 -14.48
CA GLY A 64 -6.44 9.00 -14.58
C GLY A 64 -5.39 8.67 -13.50
N GLN A 65 -5.70 7.84 -12.52
CA GLN A 65 -4.69 7.25 -11.63
C GLN A 65 -3.95 6.14 -12.37
N GLU A 66 -2.62 6.09 -12.21
CA GLU A 66 -1.81 5.02 -12.76
C GLU A 66 -2.06 3.70 -12.03
N ASP A 67 -2.26 2.61 -12.77
CA ASP A 67 -2.41 1.26 -12.23
C ASP A 67 -1.03 0.64 -11.93
N SER A 68 -0.32 1.27 -10.98
CA SER A 68 1.04 0.92 -10.58
C SER A 68 1.28 1.20 -9.10
N PRO A 69 2.32 0.59 -8.48
CA PRO A 69 2.75 0.94 -7.12
C PRO A 69 2.96 2.45 -6.93
N GLU A 70 3.51 3.14 -7.91
CA GLU A 70 3.75 4.58 -7.90
C GLU A 70 2.45 5.38 -7.92
N GLY A 71 1.46 4.95 -8.73
CA GLY A 71 0.14 5.55 -8.76
C GLY A 71 -0.60 5.43 -7.44
N ILE A 72 -0.53 4.24 -6.81
CA ILE A 72 -1.11 3.97 -5.49
C ILE A 72 -0.42 4.81 -4.41
N LEU A 73 0.92 4.85 -4.40
CA LEU A 73 1.70 5.68 -3.47
C LEU A 73 1.27 7.15 -3.57
N LYS A 74 1.15 7.67 -4.78
CA LYS A 74 0.74 9.05 -5.04
C LYS A 74 -0.64 9.35 -4.47
N GLU A 75 -1.64 8.49 -4.73
CA GLU A 75 -2.99 8.64 -4.18
C GLU A 75 -2.98 8.64 -2.64
N VAL A 76 -2.24 7.73 -2.00
CA VAL A 76 -2.11 7.70 -0.53
C VAL A 76 -1.50 8.99 0.01
N LYS A 77 -0.44 9.52 -0.64
CA LYS A 77 0.20 10.79 -0.25
C LYS A 77 -0.76 11.95 -0.34
N GLU A 78 -1.42 12.11 -1.49
CA GLU A 78 -2.33 13.22 -1.77
C GLU A 78 -3.52 13.18 -0.81
N TRP A 79 -4.12 12.01 -0.59
CA TRP A 79 -5.22 11.85 0.34
C TRP A 79 -4.82 12.19 1.78
N ARG A 80 -3.68 11.68 2.29
CA ARG A 80 -3.24 11.98 3.67
C ARG A 80 -2.95 13.46 3.86
N ALA A 81 -2.29 14.09 2.89
CA ALA A 81 -2.02 15.52 2.93
C ALA A 81 -3.33 16.34 2.95
N ALA A 82 -4.31 15.99 2.10
CA ALA A 82 -5.62 16.64 2.07
C ALA A 82 -6.42 16.47 3.37
N ASN A 83 -6.15 15.40 4.14
CA ASN A 83 -6.82 15.08 5.40
C ASN A 83 -6.00 15.43 6.65
N ASN A 84 -4.95 16.25 6.53
CA ASN A 84 -4.07 16.67 7.62
C ASN A 84 -3.46 15.50 8.42
N LYS A 85 -3.22 14.37 7.75
CA LYS A 85 -2.55 13.21 8.34
C LYS A 85 -1.04 13.29 8.09
N PRO A 86 -0.20 12.81 9.03
CA PRO A 86 1.24 12.77 8.80
C PRO A 86 1.58 11.89 7.59
N GLY A 87 2.62 12.30 6.85
CA GLY A 87 3.10 11.59 5.66
C GLY A 87 4.16 10.53 5.99
N PHE A 88 4.84 10.07 4.95
CA PHE A 88 5.97 9.14 5.06
C PHE A 88 7.13 9.74 5.86
N LYS A 89 7.97 8.86 6.38
CA LYS A 89 9.26 9.20 6.99
C LYS A 89 10.13 9.94 5.98
N SER A 90 10.70 11.06 6.38
CA SER A 90 11.74 11.74 5.60
C SER A 90 13.01 10.88 5.51
N GLU A 91 13.66 10.92 4.36
CA GLU A 91 14.96 10.27 4.11
C GLU A 91 16.14 11.12 4.57
#